data_AF-A0AA86SLB4-F1
#
_entry.id   AF-A0AA86SLB4-F1
#
_cell.length_a   1.000
_cell.length_b   1.000
_cell.length_c   1.000
_cell.angle_alpha   90.00
_cell.angle_beta   90.00
_cell.angle_gamma   90.00
#
_symmetry.space_group_name_H-M   'P 1'
#
loop_
_entity.id
_entity.type
_entity.pdbx_description
1 polymer ?
#
loop_
_entity_poly.entity_id
_entity_poly.type
_entity_poly.pdbx_seq_one_letter_code
_entity_poly.pdbx_strand_id
1 'polypeptide(L)'
;MSGVWVFDKNGVARLITNPTKESFEQRDPKHPGTATAPGARPRVLVYLPSNQVIRSYNELEQRLTELGWTRHRDSDRSDLIQFHRSDTSSHLISLPKNFSNFKHFHLYDIVVKNRAFFQVRDPTMLYEA
;
A
#
# COMPACT_ATOMS: atom_id res chain seq x y z
N MET A 1 6.34 1.13 -29.57
CA MET A 1 7.51 0.32 -29.20
C MET A 1 7.87 0.59 -27.74
N SER A 2 7.10 0.05 -26.79
CA SER A 2 7.30 0.27 -25.35
C SER A 2 7.29 -1.10 -24.68
N GLY A 3 8.39 -1.50 -24.06
CA GLY A 3 8.51 -2.74 -23.31
C GLY A 3 9.94 -3.00 -22.87
N VAL A 4 10.11 -3.78 -21.79
CA VAL A 4 11.42 -4.18 -21.26
C VAL A 4 11.67 -5.64 -21.61
N TRP A 5 12.83 -5.91 -22.21
CA TRP A 5 13.30 -7.28 -22.44
C TRP A 5 13.89 -7.84 -21.15
N VAL A 6 13.45 -9.04 -20.77
CA VAL A 6 13.98 -9.79 -19.62
C VAL A 6 14.57 -11.09 -20.13
N PHE A 7 15.78 -11.40 -19.67
CA PHE A 7 16.47 -12.64 -19.97
C PHE A 7 16.42 -13.55 -18.75
N ASP A 8 16.01 -14.80 -18.94
CA ASP A 8 16.11 -15.81 -17.90
C ASP A 8 17.50 -16.46 -17.87
N LYS A 9 17.78 -17.21 -16.79
CA LYS A 9 19.03 -17.95 -16.61
C LYS A 9 19.26 -19.07 -17.63
N ASN A 10 18.23 -19.43 -18.39
CA ASN A 10 18.29 -20.44 -19.45
C ASN A 10 18.49 -19.80 -20.84
N GLY A 11 18.67 -18.46 -20.91
CA GLY A 11 18.91 -17.72 -22.15
C GLY A 11 17.64 -17.33 -22.92
N VAL A 12 16.45 -17.54 -22.37
CA VAL A 12 15.19 -17.17 -23.00
C VAL A 12 14.91 -15.68 -22.80
N ALA A 13 14.67 -14.96 -23.89
CA ALA A 13 14.29 -13.55 -23.89
C ALA A 13 12.76 -13.40 -23.93
N ARG A 14 12.21 -12.61 -23.00
CA ARG A 14 10.78 -12.24 -22.93
C ARG A 14 10.61 -10.73 -23.02
N LEU A 15 9.73 -10.26 -23.89
CA LEU A 15 9.31 -8.86 -23.92
C LEU A 15 8.15 -8.62 -22.96
N ILE A 16 8.34 -7.74 -21.98
CA ILE A 16 7.27 -7.25 -21.11
C ILE A 16 6.78 -5.92 -21.67
N THR A 17 5.57 -5.89 -22.21
CA THR A 17 5.01 -4.71 -22.89
C THR A 17 4.60 -3.60 -21.90
N ASN A 18 4.15 -3.95 -20.70
CA ASN A 18 3.77 -3.02 -19.63
C ASN A 18 4.45 -3.38 -18.31
N PRO A 19 5.77 -3.15 -18.19
CA PRO A 19 6.56 -3.58 -17.02
C PRO A 19 6.02 -2.97 -15.73
N THR A 20 5.46 -1.77 -15.78
CA THR A 20 4.84 -1.11 -14.63
C THR A 20 3.58 -1.85 -14.16
N LYS A 21 2.65 -2.19 -15.05
CA LYS A 21 1.37 -2.84 -14.68
C LYS A 21 1.59 -4.23 -14.08
N GLU A 22 2.38 -5.07 -14.75
CA GLU A 22 2.69 -6.42 -14.24
C GLU A 22 3.39 -6.36 -12.88
N SER A 23 4.28 -5.38 -12.72
CA SER A 23 4.97 -5.18 -11.46
C SER A 23 4.06 -4.67 -10.32
N PHE A 24 3.03 -3.87 -10.62
CA PHE A 24 2.06 -3.41 -9.61
C PHE A 24 1.10 -4.52 -9.17
N GLU A 25 0.81 -5.49 -10.04
CA GLU A 25 -0.11 -6.60 -9.75
C GLU A 25 0.60 -7.78 -9.05
N GLN A 26 1.92 -7.85 -9.15
CA GLN A 26 2.71 -8.97 -8.69
C GLN A 26 3.38 -8.68 -7.33
N ARG A 27 2.86 -9.27 -6.24
CA ARG A 27 3.37 -9.09 -4.87
C ARG A 27 4.78 -9.68 -4.65
N ASP A 28 5.11 -10.76 -5.36
CA ASP A 28 6.40 -11.44 -5.25
C ASP A 28 7.17 -11.36 -6.57
N PRO A 29 8.34 -10.69 -6.61
CA PRO A 29 9.17 -10.70 -7.79
C PRO A 29 9.62 -12.14 -8.07
N LYS A 30 9.15 -12.73 -9.17
CA LYS A 30 9.56 -14.08 -9.63
C LYS A 30 11.07 -14.20 -9.86
N HIS A 31 11.77 -13.07 -9.99
CA HIS A 31 13.21 -13.01 -10.14
C HIS A 31 13.81 -12.00 -9.14
N PRO A 32 14.82 -12.39 -8.36
CA PRO A 32 15.56 -11.42 -7.56
C PRO A 32 16.20 -10.38 -8.51
N GLY A 33 15.80 -9.12 -8.37
CA GLY A 33 16.35 -7.99 -9.15
C GLY A 33 15.45 -7.39 -10.24
N THR A 34 14.25 -7.92 -10.51
CA THR A 34 13.41 -7.43 -11.65
C THR A 34 12.34 -6.40 -11.31
N ALA A 35 12.28 -5.86 -10.08
CA ALA A 35 11.41 -4.72 -9.79
C ALA A 35 12.02 -3.42 -10.34
N THR A 36 12.03 -3.27 -11.66
CA THR A 36 12.70 -2.18 -12.38
C THR A 36 11.92 -0.86 -12.36
N ALA A 37 10.64 -0.86 -11.98
CA ALA A 37 9.87 0.37 -11.81
C ALA A 37 9.80 0.80 -10.34
N PRO A 38 10.07 2.07 -9.97
CA PRO A 38 9.95 2.55 -8.59
C PRO A 38 8.56 2.34 -7.95
N GLY A 39 7.51 2.17 -8.76
CA GLY A 39 6.15 1.85 -8.29
C GLY A 39 5.86 0.35 -8.09
N ALA A 40 6.67 -0.53 -8.68
CA ALA A 40 6.59 -1.99 -8.59
C ALA A 40 6.83 -2.53 -7.18
N ARG A 41 7.67 -1.82 -6.44
CA ARG A 41 8.20 -2.34 -5.19
C ARG A 41 7.07 -2.36 -4.16
N PRO A 42 6.95 -3.43 -3.36
CA PRO A 42 6.01 -3.45 -2.25
C PRO A 42 6.21 -2.18 -1.42
N ARG A 43 5.11 -1.58 -0.97
CA ARG A 43 5.16 -0.37 -0.15
C ARG A 43 4.49 -0.67 1.17
N VAL A 44 5.07 -0.18 2.25
CA VAL A 44 4.52 -0.34 3.59
C VAL A 44 4.03 0.99 4.13
N LEU A 45 2.98 0.95 4.96
CA LEU A 45 2.54 2.09 5.74
C LEU A 45 3.27 2.07 7.08
N VAL A 46 3.88 3.19 7.45
CA VAL A 46 4.59 3.36 8.72
C VAL A 46 3.92 4.46 9.52
N TYR A 47 3.60 4.16 10.78
CA TYR A 47 3.19 5.13 11.77
C TYR A 47 4.43 5.75 12.42
N LEU A 48 4.62 7.05 12.25
CA LEU A 48 5.84 7.76 12.58
C LEU A 48 6.14 7.84 14.08
N PRO A 49 5.17 8.15 14.97
CA PRO A 49 5.47 8.32 16.40
C PRO A 49 6.10 7.10 17.08
N SER A 50 5.76 5.89 16.65
CA SER A 50 6.35 4.65 17.17
C SER A 50 7.19 3.88 16.15
N ASN A 51 7.45 4.47 14.99
CA ASN A 51 8.11 3.84 13.84
C ASN A 51 7.55 2.43 13.50
N GLN A 52 6.23 2.24 13.69
CA GLN A 52 5.58 0.94 13.55
C GLN A 52 5.12 0.73 12.10
N VAL A 53 5.48 -0.41 11.52
CA VAL A 53 4.91 -0.87 10.24
C VAL A 53 3.50 -1.41 10.49
N ILE A 54 2.51 -0.87 9.78
CA ILE A 54 1.12 -1.32 9.87
C ILE A 54 0.92 -2.55 9.00
N ARG A 55 0.54 -3.67 9.63
CA ARG A 55 0.40 -4.99 9.00
C ARG A 55 -1.03 -5.54 9.03
N SER A 56 -1.95 -4.89 9.74
CA SER A 56 -3.35 -5.30 9.81
C SER A 56 -4.31 -4.13 9.96
N TYR A 57 -5.60 -4.36 9.71
CA TYR A 57 -6.62 -3.35 9.96
C TYR A 57 -6.81 -3.02 11.43
N ASN A 58 -6.58 -3.96 12.34
CA ASN A 58 -6.69 -3.71 13.78
C ASN A 58 -5.64 -2.68 14.22
N GLU A 59 -4.38 -2.87 13.79
CA GLU A 59 -3.31 -1.90 14.04
C GLU A 59 -3.64 -0.53 13.41
N LEU A 60 -4.11 -0.52 12.15
CA LEU A 60 -4.46 0.72 11.46
C LEU A 60 -5.61 1.47 12.15
N GLU A 61 -6.68 0.75 12.50
CA GLU A 61 -7.87 1.29 13.16
C GLU A 61 -7.51 1.89 14.51
N GLN A 62 -6.71 1.20 15.32
CA GLN A 62 -6.23 1.73 16.58
C GLN A 62 -5.51 3.08 16.37
N ARG A 63 -4.54 3.15 15.45
CA ARG A 63 -3.81 4.40 15.17
C ARG A 63 -4.70 5.49 14.61
N LEU A 64 -5.67 5.15 13.76
CA LEU A 64 -6.61 6.11 13.20
C LEU A 64 -7.56 6.64 14.29
N THR A 65 -8.02 5.79 15.22
CA THR A 65 -8.86 6.21 16.36
C THR A 65 -8.12 7.12 17.33
N GLU A 66 -6.84 6.85 17.61
CA GLU A 66 -5.98 7.76 18.38
C GLU A 66 -5.87 9.16 17.72
N LEU A 67 -6.04 9.24 16.40
CA LEU A 67 -6.04 10.48 15.62
C LEU A 67 -7.44 11.08 15.39
N GLY A 68 -8.46 10.52 16.03
CA GLY A 68 -9.84 11.00 15.96
C GLY A 68 -10.66 10.44 14.80
N TRP A 69 -10.21 9.41 14.10
CA TRP A 69 -11.01 8.74 13.07
C TRP A 69 -11.87 7.63 13.66
N THR A 70 -13.11 7.52 13.17
CA THR A 70 -14.08 6.52 13.58
C THR A 70 -14.45 5.62 12.40
N ARG A 71 -14.59 4.32 12.66
CA ARG A 71 -15.05 3.36 11.65
C ARG A 71 -16.56 3.55 11.40
N HIS A 72 -16.94 3.65 10.13
CA HIS A 72 -18.34 3.81 9.75
C HIS A 72 -19.14 2.54 10.05
N ARG A 73 -20.29 2.67 10.72
CA ARG A 73 -21.12 1.52 11.14
C ARG A 73 -21.66 0.70 9.98
N ASP A 74 -21.91 1.32 8.83
CA ASP A 74 -22.45 0.62 7.66
C ASP A 74 -21.38 -0.10 6.81
N SER A 75 -20.12 -0.07 7.25
CA SER A 75 -19.02 -0.76 6.54
C SER A 75 -19.17 -2.28 6.52
N ASP A 76 -20.02 -2.86 7.38
CA ASP A 76 -20.25 -4.30 7.39
C ASP A 76 -21.10 -4.79 6.20
N ARG A 77 -21.91 -3.91 5.60
CA ARG A 77 -22.76 -4.18 4.42
C ARG A 77 -22.05 -3.96 3.10
N SER A 78 -20.84 -3.40 3.14
CA SER A 78 -20.02 -3.11 1.98
C SER A 78 -18.82 -4.06 1.90
N ASP A 79 -18.25 -4.18 0.70
CA ASP A 79 -16.95 -4.79 0.47
C ASP A 79 -15.79 -3.86 0.90
N LEU A 80 -16.12 -2.69 1.47
CA LEU A 80 -15.21 -1.64 1.89
C LEU A 80 -15.32 -1.35 3.40
N ILE A 81 -14.18 -1.06 4.00
CA ILE A 81 -14.06 -0.47 5.34
C ILE A 81 -13.87 1.03 5.18
N GLN A 82 -14.69 1.82 5.88
CA GLN A 82 -14.66 3.27 5.80
C GLN A 82 -14.36 3.89 7.15
N PHE A 83 -13.50 4.91 7.16
CA PHE A 83 -13.20 5.71 8.34
C PHE A 83 -13.53 7.18 8.08
N HIS A 84 -14.21 7.81 9.03
CA HIS A 84 -14.56 9.23 9.00
C HIS A 84 -13.82 9.97 10.10
N ARG A 85 -13.40 11.21 9.83
CA ARG A 85 -12.70 12.02 10.84
C ARG A 85 -13.65 12.67 11.86
N SER A 86 -14.86 12.98 11.44
CA SER A 86 -15.91 13.58 12.26
C SER A 86 -17.21 13.53 11.46
N ASP A 87 -18.35 13.47 12.12
CA ASP A 87 -19.67 13.55 11.48
C ASP A 87 -19.87 14.89 10.72
N THR A 88 -19.10 15.91 11.09
CA THR A 88 -19.11 17.24 10.45
C THR A 88 -18.04 17.42 9.36
N SER A 89 -17.14 16.44 9.20
CA SER A 89 -16.03 16.52 8.26
C SER A 89 -16.27 15.66 7.03
N SER A 90 -15.96 16.18 5.85
CA SER A 90 -16.00 15.42 4.59
C SER A 90 -14.80 14.47 4.40
N HIS A 91 -13.90 14.39 5.38
CA HIS A 91 -12.75 13.52 5.31
C HIS A 91 -13.13 12.04 5.53
N LEU A 92 -12.98 11.26 4.47
CA LEU A 92 -13.30 9.82 4.41
C LEU A 92 -12.11 9.03 3.87
N ILE A 93 -11.71 7.97 4.56
CA ILE A 93 -10.76 6.96 4.06
C ILE A 93 -11.57 5.72 3.70
N SER A 94 -11.40 5.23 2.46
CA SER A 94 -12.05 3.99 1.98
C SER A 94 -11.01 2.91 1.67
N LEU A 95 -11.11 1.79 2.35
CA LEU A 95 -10.19 0.67 2.28
C LEU A 95 -10.95 -0.61 1.88
N PRO A 96 -10.29 -1.60 1.26
CA PRO A 96 -10.92 -2.88 1.00
C PRO A 96 -11.20 -3.63 2.32
N LYS A 97 -12.13 -4.58 2.32
CA LYS A 97 -12.41 -5.39 3.52
C LYS A 97 -11.28 -6.37 3.88
N ASN A 98 -10.58 -6.86 2.87
CA ASN A 98 -9.45 -7.77 3.05
C ASN A 98 -8.13 -6.99 2.94
N PHE A 99 -7.29 -7.09 3.98
CA PHE A 99 -5.99 -6.40 4.05
C PHE A 99 -5.03 -6.88 2.96
N SER A 100 -5.23 -8.08 2.41
CA SER A 100 -4.48 -8.52 1.23
C SER A 100 -4.71 -7.55 0.08
N ASN A 101 -5.94 -7.07 -0.13
CA ASN A 101 -6.28 -6.17 -1.24
C ASN A 101 -5.78 -4.74 -1.04
N PHE A 102 -5.00 -4.47 0.01
CA PHE A 102 -4.40 -3.18 0.26
C PHE A 102 -3.39 -2.81 -0.83
N LYS A 103 -3.71 -1.76 -1.59
CA LYS A 103 -2.94 -1.25 -2.73
C LYS A 103 -2.30 0.09 -2.40
N HIS A 104 -1.33 0.51 -3.22
CA HIS A 104 -0.57 1.75 -3.00
C HIS A 104 -1.44 2.99 -2.86
N PHE A 105 -2.51 3.13 -3.66
CA PHE A 105 -3.38 4.30 -3.59
C PHE A 105 -4.13 4.38 -2.25
N HIS A 106 -4.48 3.25 -1.63
CA HIS A 106 -5.03 3.24 -0.28
C HIS A 106 -3.99 3.70 0.76
N LEU A 107 -2.71 3.33 0.60
CA LEU A 107 -1.62 3.82 1.47
C LEU A 107 -1.49 5.35 1.38
N TYR A 108 -1.43 5.87 0.15
CA TYR A 108 -1.26 7.30 -0.07
C TYR A 108 -2.49 8.12 0.35
N ASP A 109 -3.69 7.57 0.24
CA ASP A 109 -4.90 8.22 0.72
C ASP A 109 -4.82 8.50 2.23
N ILE A 110 -4.38 7.52 3.01
CA ILE A 110 -4.15 7.66 4.47
C ILE A 110 -3.08 8.72 4.74
N VAL A 111 -1.95 8.67 4.03
CA VAL A 111 -0.83 9.60 4.24
C VAL A 111 -1.23 11.03 3.91
N VAL A 112 -1.96 11.28 2.82
CA VAL A 112 -2.42 12.62 2.46
C VAL A 112 -3.32 13.20 3.54
N LYS A 113 -4.19 12.38 4.13
CA LYS A 113 -5.13 12.79 5.19
C LYS A 113 -4.49 12.90 6.57
N ASN A 114 -3.34 12.26 6.79
CA ASN A 114 -2.68 12.14 8.09
C ASN A 114 -1.15 12.34 7.98
N ARG A 115 -0.72 13.33 7.19
CA ARG A 115 0.69 13.50 6.76
C ARG A 115 1.70 13.59 7.91
N ALA A 116 1.30 14.12 9.06
CA ALA A 116 2.17 14.24 10.23
C ALA A 116 2.44 12.90 10.93
N PHE A 117 1.61 11.89 10.69
CA PHE A 117 1.61 10.63 11.45
C PHE A 117 1.96 9.41 10.62
N PHE A 118 1.79 9.46 9.30
CA PHE A 118 2.03 8.32 8.43
C PHE A 118 2.97 8.62 7.27
N GLN A 119 3.75 7.61 6.89
CA GLN A 119 4.62 7.63 5.73
C GLN A 119 4.57 6.30 4.97
N VAL A 120 4.67 6.36 3.64
CA VAL A 120 4.88 5.18 2.82
C VAL A 120 6.39 4.93 2.65
N ARG A 121 6.87 3.74 3.00
CA ARG A 121 8.28 3.33 2.84
C ARG A 121 8.45 2.11 1.95
N ASP A 122 9.64 1.96 1.38
CA ASP A 122 10.08 0.72 0.74
C ASP A 122 10.51 -0.26 1.84
N PRO A 123 9.98 -1.50 1.90
CA PRO A 123 10.36 -2.48 2.91
C PRO A 123 11.85 -2.81 2.90
N THR A 124 12.53 -2.73 1.75
CA THR A 124 13.99 -2.97 1.73
C THR A 124 14.80 -1.93 2.50
N MET A 125 14.25 -0.72 2.68
CA MET A 125 14.88 0.36 3.44
C MET A 125 14.58 0.26 4.96
N LEU A 126 13.83 -0.74 5.42
CA LEU A 126 13.52 -0.91 6.85
C LEU A 126 14.63 -1.61 7.63
N TYR A 127 15.62 -2.19 6.94
CA TYR A 127 16.70 -2.99 7.55
C TYR A 127 18.06 -2.27 7.57
N GLU A 128 18.12 -1.02 7.13
CA GLU A 128 19.38 -0.25 7.02
C GLU A 128 19.60 0.74 8.18
N ALA A 129 19.09 0.45 9.38
CA ALA A 129 19.28 1.28 10.58
C ALA A 129 20.03 0.53 11.68
#